data_AF-U3IYD7-F1
#
_entry.id   AF-U3IYD7-F1
#
_cell.length_a   1.000
_cell.length_b   1.000
_cell.length_c   1.000
_cell.angle_alpha   90.00
_cell.angle_beta   90.00
_cell.angle_gamma   90.00
#
_symmetry.space_group_name_H-M   'P 1'
#
loop_
_entity.id
_entity.type
_entity.pdbx_description
1 polymer ?
#
loop_
_entity_poly.entity_id
_entity_poly.type
_entity_poly.pdbx_seq_one_letter_code
_entity_poly.pdbx_strand_id
1 'polypeptide(L)'
;MGLGAAPHPPWVLGWGTRMRTRMGTRTRTRTRTSTGPALSSRPSPGRAPEPRDGGGAAPCSAYPRPSVAYPRPAAMSLRFSANVSWLFAELPGLPARLEAASRCGFAAAELGWPEGCPAPALRRAAQRAGLSLVLLNAPPGDRERGELGLGAVPGRQDAFRQGLAAAVQYGREVGCSRIHLMAGRVPQGADRAAVAGEMEATFIENLRYAADLLAQEDMVGLVEPINSRITDPRYFLNTPQQAVAILEKVGRPNLKLQLDIFHCQIMDGNLSRNLETYLPLIGHIQIAQVPGRHEPDSPGELNFPYIFELLESLGYNGYVGCEYTPKGDTVEGLGWLRSYWESRGLQPGGTSKATE
;
A
#
# COMPACT_ATOMS: atom_id res chain seq x y z
N MET A 1 -15.21 -50.95 -0.99
CA MET A 1 -15.07 -49.95 0.10
C MET A 1 -14.15 -48.87 -0.43
N GLY A 2 -14.74 -47.78 -0.92
CA GLY A 2 -14.05 -46.71 -1.64
C GLY A 2 -13.57 -45.62 -0.68
N LEU A 3 -12.34 -45.14 -0.90
CA LEU A 3 -11.72 -44.02 -0.20
C LEU A 3 -12.10 -42.73 -0.95
N GLY A 4 -12.78 -41.82 -0.25
CA GLY A 4 -13.16 -40.51 -0.75
C GLY A 4 -12.01 -39.51 -0.64
N ALA A 5 -11.69 -38.88 -1.76
CA ALA A 5 -10.84 -37.69 -1.83
C ALA A 5 -11.66 -36.43 -1.50
N ALA A 6 -11.10 -35.54 -0.69
CA ALA A 6 -11.70 -34.24 -0.36
C ALA A 6 -11.40 -33.22 -1.48
N PRO A 7 -12.36 -32.34 -1.86
CA PRO A 7 -12.16 -31.38 -2.94
C PRO A 7 -11.56 -30.05 -2.47
N HIS A 8 -10.75 -29.44 -3.33
CA HIS A 8 -10.22 -28.07 -3.24
C HIS A 8 -11.30 -27.00 -3.48
N PRO A 9 -11.20 -25.78 -2.89
CA PRO A 9 -12.09 -24.68 -3.22
C PRO A 9 -11.68 -23.95 -4.52
N PRO A 10 -12.60 -23.58 -5.44
CA PRO A 10 -12.24 -23.01 -6.74
C PRO A 10 -12.79 -21.60 -6.95
N TRP A 11 -12.01 -20.51 -6.90
CA TRP A 11 -12.49 -19.20 -7.43
C TRP A 11 -11.37 -18.29 -7.97
N VAL A 12 -10.96 -18.51 -9.22
CA VAL A 12 -10.37 -17.48 -10.11
C VAL A 12 -10.90 -17.71 -11.54
N LEU A 13 -12.06 -17.15 -11.88
CA LEU A 13 -12.56 -16.94 -13.25
C LEU A 13 -13.43 -15.66 -13.19
N GLY A 14 -13.19 -14.59 -13.93
CA GLY A 14 -12.96 -14.55 -15.37
C GLY A 14 -14.28 -14.30 -16.10
N TRP A 15 -14.96 -13.17 -15.84
CA TRP A 15 -16.20 -12.81 -16.54
C TRP A 15 -15.90 -12.01 -17.80
N GLY A 16 -15.78 -12.72 -18.92
CA GLY A 16 -16.00 -12.16 -20.24
C GLY A 16 -17.33 -12.66 -20.78
N THR A 17 -18.29 -11.78 -21.05
CA THR A 17 -19.34 -12.08 -22.04
C THR A 17 -19.84 -10.81 -22.71
N ARG A 18 -19.78 -10.83 -24.04
CA ARG A 18 -20.43 -9.90 -24.95
C ARG A 18 -21.95 -9.95 -24.75
N MET A 19 -22.60 -8.79 -24.70
CA MET A 19 -24.00 -8.66 -25.10
C MET A 19 -24.14 -7.62 -26.21
N ARG A 20 -24.61 -8.12 -27.36
CA ARG A 20 -25.23 -7.34 -28.43
C ARG A 20 -26.60 -6.91 -27.96
N THR A 21 -26.93 -5.63 -28.06
CA THR A 21 -28.31 -5.14 -27.96
C THR A 21 -28.78 -4.58 -29.30
N ARG A 22 -29.90 -5.14 -29.78
CA ARG A 22 -30.72 -4.67 -30.90
C ARG A 22 -31.28 -3.28 -30.56
N MET A 23 -31.06 -2.29 -31.43
CA MET A 23 -31.84 -1.05 -31.43
C MET A 23 -33.17 -1.30 -32.14
N GLY A 24 -34.27 -1.14 -31.40
CA GLY A 24 -35.61 -0.98 -31.94
C GLY A 24 -35.85 0.48 -32.32
N THR A 25 -36.26 0.70 -33.55
CA THR A 25 -36.69 1.98 -34.10
C THR A 25 -38.09 2.36 -33.60
N ARG A 26 -38.26 3.58 -33.11
CA ARG A 26 -39.56 4.27 -33.12
C ARG A 26 -39.38 5.74 -33.48
N THR A 27 -40.11 6.13 -34.50
CA THR A 27 -40.14 7.40 -35.19
C THR A 27 -41.06 8.41 -34.51
N ARG A 28 -40.51 9.60 -34.28
CA ARG A 28 -40.98 10.92 -34.75
C ARG A 28 -42.39 11.38 -34.34
N THR A 29 -42.43 12.47 -33.58
CA THR A 29 -43.35 13.58 -33.81
C THR A 29 -42.57 14.90 -33.75
N ARG A 30 -42.92 15.79 -34.67
CA ARG A 30 -42.22 17.01 -35.06
C ARG A 30 -43.21 18.16 -34.89
N THR A 31 -42.84 19.20 -34.17
CA THR A 31 -43.42 20.54 -34.35
C THR A 31 -42.28 21.56 -34.40
N ARG A 32 -42.40 22.43 -35.39
CA ARG A 32 -41.52 23.53 -35.83
C ARG A 32 -42.35 24.80 -35.49
N THR A 33 -41.79 25.92 -35.03
CA THR A 33 -41.20 26.99 -35.86
C THR A 33 -40.62 28.15 -35.02
N SER A 34 -39.44 28.62 -35.47
CA SER A 34 -38.87 30.00 -35.58
C SER A 34 -39.13 31.06 -34.49
N THR A 35 -38.10 31.77 -34.01
CA THR A 35 -37.48 32.92 -34.72
C THR A 35 -36.08 33.26 -34.16
N GLY A 36 -35.13 33.62 -35.05
CA GLY A 36 -33.87 34.30 -34.70
C GLY A 36 -34.03 35.84 -34.72
N PRO A 37 -32.96 36.66 -34.51
CA PRO A 37 -31.81 36.64 -35.42
C PRO A 37 -30.41 36.94 -34.82
N ALA A 38 -29.42 36.71 -35.72
CA ALA A 38 -28.18 37.45 -35.97
C ALA A 38 -26.91 37.23 -35.11
N LEU A 39 -25.88 36.78 -35.86
CA LEU A 39 -24.46 36.73 -35.53
C LEU A 39 -23.81 38.13 -35.59
N SER A 40 -22.74 38.33 -34.80
CA SER A 40 -21.62 39.20 -35.22
C SER A 40 -20.27 38.76 -34.65
N SER A 41 -19.40 38.34 -35.58
CA SER A 41 -17.94 38.54 -35.67
C SER A 41 -17.04 38.52 -34.43
N ARG A 42 -16.09 37.56 -34.44
CA ARG A 42 -14.78 37.60 -33.77
C ARG A 42 -13.88 38.72 -34.33
N PRO A 43 -12.99 39.33 -33.53
CA PRO A 43 -11.81 40.02 -34.05
C PRO A 43 -10.55 39.13 -34.02
N SER A 44 -9.76 39.23 -35.10
CA SER A 44 -8.42 38.68 -35.27
C SER A 44 -7.37 39.46 -34.45
N PRO A 45 -6.19 38.87 -34.16
CA PRO A 45 -5.21 39.46 -33.26
C PRO A 45 -4.43 40.61 -33.91
N GLY A 46 -4.24 41.69 -33.14
CA GLY A 46 -3.49 42.87 -33.54
C GLY A 46 -1.98 42.62 -33.65
N ARG A 47 -1.40 43.31 -34.62
CA ARG A 47 0.00 43.34 -35.06
C ARG A 47 0.93 43.83 -33.94
N ALA A 48 2.05 43.13 -33.71
CA ALA A 48 3.12 43.57 -32.83
C ALA A 48 3.85 44.80 -33.40
N PRO A 49 4.31 45.77 -32.56
CA PRO A 49 5.18 46.84 -33.02
C PRO A 49 6.66 46.38 -33.05
N GLU A 50 7.39 46.86 -34.06
CA GLU A 50 8.84 46.67 -34.24
C GLU A 50 9.64 47.36 -33.11
N PRO A 51 10.80 46.81 -32.70
CA PRO A 51 11.66 47.46 -31.71
C PRO A 51 12.53 48.54 -32.37
N ARG A 52 12.63 49.70 -31.71
CA ARG A 52 13.62 50.74 -32.00
C ARG A 52 14.94 50.40 -31.31
N ASP A 53 16.03 50.56 -32.06
CA ASP A 53 17.40 50.53 -31.57
C ASP A 53 17.70 51.69 -30.60
N GLY A 54 18.55 51.39 -29.60
CA GLY A 54 19.40 52.38 -28.95
C GLY A 54 19.31 52.44 -27.42
N GLY A 55 20.34 51.93 -26.74
CA GLY A 55 20.63 52.28 -25.34
C GLY A 55 21.33 51.17 -24.56
N GLY A 56 22.66 51.23 -24.47
CA GLY A 56 23.48 50.24 -23.79
C GLY A 56 23.20 50.12 -22.29
N ALA A 57 23.24 48.88 -21.80
CA ALA A 57 23.40 48.54 -20.39
C ALA A 57 24.41 47.40 -20.26
N ALA A 58 25.36 47.58 -19.34
CA ALA A 58 26.50 46.70 -19.09
C ALA A 58 26.10 45.26 -18.71
N PRO A 59 26.96 44.25 -18.94
CA PRO A 59 26.66 42.88 -18.55
C PRO A 59 26.59 42.75 -17.03
N CYS A 60 25.44 42.33 -16.50
CA CYS A 60 25.31 41.89 -15.12
C CYS A 60 26.21 40.68 -14.89
N SER A 61 27.27 40.90 -14.12
CA SER A 61 28.15 39.88 -13.55
C SER A 61 27.32 38.84 -12.79
N ALA A 62 27.42 37.58 -13.19
CA ALA A 62 26.86 36.46 -12.46
C ALA A 62 27.65 36.28 -11.16
N TYR A 63 27.03 36.61 -10.03
CA TYR A 63 27.56 36.21 -8.72
C TYR A 63 27.49 34.68 -8.61
N PRO A 64 28.61 33.98 -8.38
CA PRO A 64 28.56 32.55 -8.12
C PRO A 64 27.84 32.33 -6.79
N ARG A 65 26.69 31.64 -6.83
CA ARG A 65 26.07 31.13 -5.60
C ARG A 65 27.01 30.06 -5.04
N PRO A 66 27.43 30.13 -3.76
CA PRO A 66 28.18 29.03 -3.17
C PRO A 66 27.25 27.82 -3.12
N SER A 67 27.60 26.80 -3.90
CA SER A 67 27.11 25.44 -3.72
C SER A 67 27.63 24.96 -2.37
N VAL A 68 26.82 25.12 -1.33
CA VAL A 68 27.04 24.39 -0.08
C VAL A 68 26.54 22.97 -0.34
N ALA A 69 27.44 22.14 -0.83
CA ALA A 69 27.24 20.69 -0.83
C ALA A 69 27.25 20.25 0.63
N TYR A 70 26.06 20.11 1.21
CA TYR A 70 25.93 19.35 2.45
C TYR A 70 26.39 17.92 2.17
N PRO A 71 27.31 17.35 2.96
CA PRO A 71 27.64 15.94 2.82
C PRO A 71 26.35 15.15 3.02
N ARG A 72 25.87 14.55 1.92
CA ARG A 72 24.72 13.65 1.95
C ARG A 72 25.12 12.51 2.88
N PRO A 73 24.37 12.22 3.97
CA PRO A 73 24.63 11.04 4.76
C PRO A 73 24.72 9.85 3.80
N ALA A 74 25.65 8.92 4.03
CA ALA A 74 25.73 7.71 3.22
C ALA A 74 24.32 7.09 3.19
N ALA A 75 23.69 7.09 2.01
CA ALA A 75 22.31 6.67 1.88
C ALA A 75 22.26 5.19 2.26
N MET A 76 21.56 4.88 3.34
CA MET A 76 21.40 3.50 3.80
C MET A 76 20.54 2.75 2.78
N SER A 77 20.99 1.58 2.35
CA SER A 77 20.21 0.73 1.46
C SER A 77 18.91 0.27 2.11
N LEU A 78 17.82 0.25 1.34
CA LEU A 78 16.53 -0.29 1.75
C LEU A 78 16.61 -1.77 2.13
N ARG A 79 15.76 -2.14 3.09
CA ARG A 79 15.56 -3.52 3.54
C ARG A 79 14.20 -4.00 3.07
N PHE A 80 14.12 -5.18 2.47
CA PHE A 80 12.87 -5.73 1.95
C PHE A 80 12.34 -6.87 2.83
N SER A 81 11.01 -6.95 2.97
CA SER A 81 10.31 -8.08 3.57
C SER A 81 9.51 -8.82 2.50
N ALA A 82 9.58 -10.16 2.49
CA ALA A 82 8.71 -10.96 1.65
C ALA A 82 7.32 -11.04 2.26
N ASN A 83 6.27 -10.61 1.54
CA ASN A 83 4.90 -10.87 1.98
C ASN A 83 4.50 -12.29 1.62
N VAL A 84 4.63 -13.24 2.55
CA VAL A 84 4.40 -14.67 2.29
C VAL A 84 2.91 -15.07 2.22
N SER A 85 2.01 -14.11 2.41
CA SER A 85 0.61 -14.30 2.03
C SER A 85 0.39 -14.15 0.52
N TRP A 86 1.24 -13.40 -0.17
CA TRP A 86 1.14 -13.14 -1.60
C TRP A 86 2.23 -13.83 -2.43
N LEU A 87 3.47 -13.78 -1.95
CA LEU A 87 4.62 -14.43 -2.57
C LEU A 87 4.68 -15.91 -2.16
N PHE A 88 5.21 -16.73 -3.07
CA PHE A 88 5.40 -18.16 -2.85
C PHE A 88 4.07 -18.91 -2.61
N ALA A 89 2.96 -18.39 -3.15
CA ALA A 89 1.64 -18.98 -2.96
C ALA A 89 1.52 -20.41 -3.50
N GLU A 90 2.38 -20.78 -4.45
CA GLU A 90 2.58 -22.11 -5.00
C GLU A 90 3.10 -23.15 -3.98
N LEU A 91 3.64 -22.71 -2.84
CA LEU A 91 4.14 -23.58 -1.78
C LEU A 91 3.12 -23.81 -0.66
N PRO A 92 3.17 -25.00 -0.01
CA PRO A 92 2.20 -25.39 1.00
C PRO A 92 2.41 -24.65 2.33
N GLY A 93 1.46 -23.78 2.67
CA GLY A 93 1.39 -23.11 3.96
C GLY A 93 2.56 -22.16 4.25
N LEU A 94 2.46 -21.44 5.36
CA LEU A 94 3.41 -20.38 5.70
C LEU A 94 4.85 -20.87 5.98
N PRO A 95 5.08 -22.02 6.66
CA PRO A 95 6.45 -22.49 6.92
C PRO A 95 7.29 -22.70 5.65
N ALA A 96 6.73 -23.35 4.62
CA ALA A 96 7.46 -23.60 3.38
C ALA A 96 7.77 -22.29 2.62
N ARG A 97 6.84 -21.32 2.69
CA ARG A 97 7.00 -20.00 2.08
C ARG A 97 8.09 -19.16 2.76
N LEU A 98 8.21 -19.24 4.10
CA LEU A 98 9.31 -18.62 4.83
C LEU A 98 10.66 -19.21 4.42
N GLU A 99 10.76 -20.53 4.32
CA GLU A 99 12.00 -21.18 3.86
C GLU A 99 12.36 -20.78 2.42
N ALA A 100 11.37 -20.62 1.54
CA ALA A 100 11.60 -20.12 0.18
C ALA A 100 12.06 -18.66 0.15
N ALA A 101 11.42 -17.78 0.93
CA ALA A 101 11.82 -16.38 1.04
C ALA A 101 13.28 -16.25 1.50
N SER A 102 13.70 -17.04 2.50
CA SER A 102 15.09 -17.08 2.96
C SER A 102 16.07 -17.52 1.86
N ARG A 103 15.73 -18.57 1.09
CA ARG A 103 16.55 -19.01 -0.06
C ARG A 103 16.68 -17.95 -1.16
N CYS A 104 15.71 -17.04 -1.28
CA CYS A 104 15.76 -15.90 -2.19
C CYS A 104 16.52 -14.69 -1.63
N GLY A 105 17.10 -14.81 -0.42
CA GLY A 105 17.88 -13.77 0.24
C GLY A 105 17.07 -12.82 1.10
N PHE A 106 15.76 -13.02 1.33
CA PHE A 106 15.07 -12.16 2.29
C PHE A 106 15.60 -12.41 3.72
N ALA A 107 15.73 -11.34 4.51
CA ALA A 107 16.03 -11.40 5.94
C ALA A 107 14.80 -11.15 6.83
N ALA A 108 13.70 -10.73 6.21
CA ALA A 108 12.43 -10.46 6.87
C ALA A 108 11.25 -10.96 6.04
N ALA A 109 10.16 -11.28 6.72
CA ALA A 109 8.89 -11.62 6.10
C ALA A 109 7.73 -10.94 6.83
N GLU A 110 6.67 -10.68 6.08
CA GLU A 110 5.39 -10.22 6.57
C GLU A 110 4.30 -11.17 6.07
N LEU A 111 3.15 -11.15 6.74
CA LEU A 111 1.99 -11.94 6.35
C LEU A 111 0.72 -11.19 6.73
N GLY A 112 -0.37 -11.48 6.04
CA GLY A 112 -1.70 -11.03 6.43
C GLY A 112 -2.15 -11.75 7.70
N TRP A 113 -2.92 -12.83 7.53
CA TRP A 113 -3.38 -13.67 8.64
C TRP A 113 -2.68 -15.03 8.64
N PRO A 114 -2.29 -15.55 9.82
CA PRO A 114 -1.63 -16.84 9.94
C PRO A 114 -2.61 -18.02 9.85
N GLU A 115 -3.38 -18.10 8.76
CA GLU A 115 -4.48 -19.07 8.61
C GLU A 115 -4.02 -20.51 8.82
N GLY A 116 -4.61 -21.17 9.82
CA GLY A 116 -4.32 -22.57 10.14
C GLY A 116 -2.89 -22.86 10.62
N CYS A 117 -2.08 -21.83 10.90
CA CYS A 117 -0.69 -22.01 11.33
C CYS A 117 -0.51 -21.64 12.81
N PRO A 118 -0.33 -22.61 13.72
CA PRO A 118 -0.05 -22.33 15.12
C PRO A 118 1.22 -21.50 15.30
N ALA A 119 1.20 -20.51 16.19
CA ALA A 119 2.34 -19.62 16.44
C ALA A 119 3.66 -20.36 16.73
N PRO A 120 3.71 -21.45 17.53
CA PRO A 120 4.96 -22.20 17.73
C PRO A 120 5.52 -22.81 16.44
N ALA A 121 4.66 -23.23 15.50
CA ALA A 121 5.09 -23.78 14.23
C ALA A 121 5.67 -22.68 13.33
N LEU A 122 4.99 -21.53 13.24
CA LEU A 122 5.46 -20.39 12.47
C LEU A 122 6.78 -19.83 13.02
N ARG A 123 6.88 -19.65 14.34
CA ARG A 123 8.10 -19.20 15.04
C ARG A 123 9.29 -20.11 14.72
N ARG A 124 9.12 -21.43 14.84
CA ARG A 124 10.19 -22.40 14.51
C ARG A 124 10.60 -22.31 13.05
N ALA A 125 9.65 -22.13 12.13
CA ALA A 125 9.94 -21.99 10.71
C ALA A 125 10.73 -20.70 10.42
N ALA A 126 10.30 -19.57 10.98
CA ALA A 126 11.01 -18.29 10.85
C ALA A 126 12.44 -18.37 11.41
N GLN A 127 12.62 -19.00 12.59
CA GLN A 127 13.94 -19.21 13.19
C GLN A 127 14.85 -20.09 12.34
N ARG A 128 14.35 -21.22 11.80
CA ARG A 128 15.13 -22.08 10.89
C ARG A 128 15.52 -21.36 9.60
N ALA A 129 14.62 -20.50 9.09
CA ALA A 129 14.85 -19.70 7.90
C ALA A 129 15.71 -18.45 8.17
N GLY A 130 16.05 -18.15 9.43
CA GLY A 130 16.77 -16.92 9.80
C GLY A 130 15.99 -15.63 9.49
N LEU A 131 14.65 -15.70 9.44
CA LEU A 131 13.79 -14.56 9.09
C LEU A 131 13.23 -13.86 10.32
N SER A 132 13.22 -12.53 10.28
CA SER A 132 12.42 -11.71 11.19
C SER A 132 10.99 -11.56 10.67
N LEU A 133 9.98 -11.81 11.50
CA LEU A 133 8.60 -11.49 11.15
C LEU A 133 8.31 -10.03 11.50
N VAL A 134 7.99 -9.21 10.50
CA VAL A 134 8.00 -7.75 10.65
C VAL A 134 6.62 -7.11 10.67
N LEU A 135 5.58 -7.83 10.22
CA LEU A 135 4.19 -7.38 10.19
C LEU A 135 3.22 -8.57 10.15
N LEU A 136 2.11 -8.45 10.89
CA LEU A 136 0.91 -9.27 10.77
C LEU A 136 -0.37 -8.42 10.83
N ASN A 137 -1.49 -8.92 10.31
CA ASN A 137 -2.80 -8.25 10.43
C ASN A 137 -3.54 -8.71 11.68
N ALA A 138 -4.27 -7.80 12.31
CA ALA A 138 -5.34 -8.15 13.24
C ALA A 138 -6.44 -8.94 12.51
N PRO A 139 -7.17 -9.84 13.19
CA PRO A 139 -8.23 -10.64 12.58
C PRO A 139 -9.24 -9.80 11.79
N PRO A 140 -9.73 -10.29 10.64
CA PRO A 140 -10.63 -9.53 9.78
C PRO A 140 -12.07 -9.50 10.31
N GLY A 141 -12.39 -10.22 11.38
CA GLY A 141 -13.75 -10.59 11.73
C GLY A 141 -14.23 -11.79 10.92
N ASP A 142 -15.52 -11.83 10.64
CA ASP A 142 -16.19 -12.89 9.90
C ASP A 142 -16.11 -12.65 8.38
N ARG A 143 -15.23 -13.40 7.72
CA ARG A 143 -15.03 -13.30 6.27
C ARG A 143 -16.24 -13.79 5.48
N GLU A 144 -17.01 -14.74 6.00
CA GLU A 144 -18.21 -15.26 5.32
C GLU A 144 -19.32 -14.20 5.29
N ARG A 145 -19.38 -13.36 6.33
CA ARG A 145 -20.25 -12.17 6.37
C ARG A 145 -19.69 -10.98 5.60
N GLY A 146 -18.54 -11.14 4.95
CA GLY A 146 -17.89 -10.08 4.19
C GLY A 146 -17.30 -8.99 5.08
N GLU A 147 -16.79 -9.33 6.26
CA GLU A 147 -16.00 -8.43 7.10
C GLU A 147 -14.54 -8.36 6.61
N LEU A 148 -13.88 -7.23 6.86
CA LEU A 148 -12.47 -7.00 6.50
C LEU A 148 -11.85 -6.01 7.48
N GLY A 149 -11.85 -6.39 8.76
CA GLY A 149 -11.54 -5.52 9.88
C GLY A 149 -12.78 -5.01 10.58
N LEU A 150 -12.60 -4.67 11.85
CA LEU A 150 -13.67 -4.24 12.76
C LEU A 150 -13.33 -2.91 13.46
N GLY A 151 -12.16 -2.32 13.19
CA GLY A 151 -11.66 -1.15 13.93
C GLY A 151 -12.61 0.04 13.90
N ALA A 152 -13.25 0.29 12.78
CA ALA A 152 -14.17 1.42 12.53
C ALA A 152 -15.64 1.00 12.44
N VAL A 153 -15.99 -0.22 12.85
CA VAL A 153 -17.35 -0.77 12.68
C VAL A 153 -18.17 -0.57 13.97
N PRO A 154 -19.17 0.33 13.98
CA PRO A 154 -19.96 0.60 15.19
C PRO A 154 -20.67 -0.66 15.71
N GLY A 155 -20.69 -0.82 17.03
CA GLY A 155 -21.27 -1.98 17.71
C GLY A 155 -20.39 -3.24 17.68
N ARG A 156 -19.16 -3.16 17.15
CA ARG A 156 -18.21 -4.29 17.09
C ARG A 156 -16.93 -4.08 17.90
N GLN A 157 -16.91 -3.09 18.79
CA GLN A 157 -15.77 -2.76 19.66
C GLN A 157 -15.28 -3.98 20.45
N ASP A 158 -16.17 -4.73 21.11
CA ASP A 158 -15.76 -5.91 21.91
C ASP A 158 -15.12 -7.00 21.04
N ALA A 159 -15.67 -7.25 19.86
CA ALA A 159 -15.10 -8.20 18.91
C ALA A 159 -13.73 -7.72 18.38
N PHE A 160 -13.57 -6.42 18.12
CA PHE A 160 -12.29 -5.83 17.78
C PHE A 160 -11.25 -6.02 18.90
N ARG A 161 -11.63 -5.73 20.16
CA ARG A 161 -10.73 -5.86 21.33
C ARG A 161 -10.29 -7.31 21.56
N GLN A 162 -11.21 -8.26 21.44
CA GLN A 162 -10.89 -9.70 21.52
C GLN A 162 -9.96 -10.14 20.40
N GLY A 163 -10.24 -9.74 19.16
CA GLY A 163 -9.39 -10.04 18.00
C GLY A 163 -7.99 -9.43 18.13
N LEU A 164 -7.90 -8.21 18.63
CA LEU A 164 -6.63 -7.55 18.90
C LEU A 164 -5.82 -8.29 19.97
N ALA A 165 -6.44 -8.68 21.09
CA ALA A 165 -5.76 -9.43 22.14
C ALA A 165 -5.17 -10.76 21.60
N ALA A 166 -5.92 -11.46 20.75
CA ALA A 166 -5.44 -12.66 20.07
C ALA A 166 -4.27 -12.36 19.12
N ALA A 167 -4.33 -11.25 18.37
CA ALA A 167 -3.26 -10.82 17.48
C ALA A 167 -1.97 -10.48 18.25
N VAL A 168 -2.09 -9.76 19.37
CA VAL A 168 -0.98 -9.40 20.26
C VAL A 168 -0.34 -10.66 20.84
N GLN A 169 -1.15 -11.61 21.33
CA GLN A 169 -0.62 -12.88 21.82
C GLN A 169 0.15 -13.62 20.71
N TYR A 170 -0.43 -13.73 19.52
CA TYR A 170 0.22 -14.39 18.39
C TYR A 170 1.52 -13.69 18.00
N GLY A 171 1.50 -12.36 17.89
CA GLY A 171 2.66 -11.52 17.58
C GLY A 171 3.80 -11.73 18.58
N ARG A 172 3.49 -11.74 19.87
CA ARG A 172 4.46 -12.01 20.94
C ARG A 172 5.09 -13.39 20.80
N GLU A 173 4.27 -14.42 20.57
CA GLU A 173 4.76 -15.80 20.43
C GLU A 173 5.69 -15.96 19.22
N VAL A 174 5.42 -15.27 18.11
CA VAL A 174 6.24 -15.36 16.89
C VAL A 174 7.36 -14.32 16.81
N GLY A 175 7.42 -13.38 17.76
CA GLY A 175 8.41 -12.30 17.78
C GLY A 175 8.14 -11.18 16.77
N CYS A 176 6.88 -10.97 16.37
CA CYS A 176 6.47 -9.86 15.51
C CYS A 176 5.96 -8.70 16.35
N SER A 177 6.56 -7.51 16.19
CA SER A 177 6.24 -6.31 16.97
C SER A 177 5.36 -5.29 16.25
N ARG A 178 4.85 -5.61 15.05
CA ARG A 178 3.92 -4.72 14.31
C ARG A 178 2.63 -5.43 13.94
N ILE A 179 1.51 -4.77 14.22
CA ILE A 179 0.16 -5.28 13.95
C ILE A 179 -0.61 -4.24 13.14
N HIS A 180 -1.06 -4.62 11.94
CA HIS A 180 -1.99 -3.81 11.16
C HIS A 180 -3.42 -3.93 11.71
N LEU A 181 -3.97 -2.80 12.15
CA LEU A 181 -5.30 -2.63 12.71
C LEU A 181 -6.30 -2.27 11.61
N MET A 182 -6.94 -3.29 11.05
CA MET A 182 -7.84 -3.12 9.91
C MET A 182 -9.12 -2.37 10.29
N ALA A 183 -9.44 -1.33 9.51
CA ALA A 183 -10.54 -0.41 9.77
C ALA A 183 -11.91 -1.09 9.56
N GLY A 184 -12.06 -1.91 8.53
CA GLY A 184 -13.36 -2.48 8.17
C GLY A 184 -14.06 -1.73 7.04
N ARG A 185 -15.25 -2.22 6.72
CA ARG A 185 -16.05 -1.78 5.57
C ARG A 185 -17.22 -0.92 6.02
N VAL A 186 -17.52 0.09 5.20
CA VAL A 186 -18.81 0.79 5.21
C VAL A 186 -19.92 -0.26 5.05
N PRO A 187 -20.98 -0.22 5.89
CA PRO A 187 -22.10 -1.16 5.80
C PRO A 187 -22.70 -1.20 4.40
N GLN A 188 -23.10 -2.39 3.97
CA GLN A 188 -23.68 -2.55 2.64
C GLN A 188 -24.99 -1.76 2.53
N GLY A 189 -25.12 -0.95 1.47
CA GLY A 189 -26.30 -0.11 1.23
C GLY A 189 -26.33 1.20 2.03
N ALA A 190 -25.39 1.44 2.94
CA ALA A 190 -25.27 2.72 3.62
C ALA A 190 -24.63 3.78 2.71
N ASP A 191 -25.08 5.02 2.84
CA ASP A 191 -24.35 6.17 2.30
C ASP A 191 -23.09 6.40 3.15
N ARG A 192 -21.93 6.40 2.49
CA ARG A 192 -20.63 6.61 3.14
C ARG A 192 -20.59 7.92 3.92
N ALA A 193 -21.16 9.00 3.37
CA ALA A 193 -21.14 10.30 4.04
C ALA A 193 -21.97 10.28 5.33
N ALA A 194 -23.12 9.61 5.30
CA ALA A 194 -24.01 9.50 6.45
C ALA A 194 -23.40 8.75 7.63
N VAL A 195 -22.59 7.71 7.38
CA VAL A 195 -22.00 6.88 8.46
C VAL A 195 -20.56 7.26 8.83
N ALA A 196 -19.91 8.13 8.06
CA ALA A 196 -18.48 8.43 8.22
C ALA A 196 -18.13 8.91 9.63
N GLY A 197 -18.94 9.79 10.23
CA GLY A 197 -18.68 10.34 11.56
C GLY A 197 -18.73 9.29 12.67
N GLU A 198 -19.71 8.39 12.63
CA GLU A 198 -19.85 7.31 13.62
C GLU A 198 -18.73 6.28 13.50
N MET A 199 -18.37 5.92 12.26
CA MET A 199 -17.25 5.01 11.98
C MET A 199 -15.92 5.60 12.43
N GLU A 200 -15.69 6.90 12.17
CA GLU A 200 -14.47 7.59 12.62
C GLU A 200 -14.37 7.63 14.15
N ALA A 201 -15.47 7.98 14.84
CA ALA A 201 -15.51 8.00 16.30
C ALA A 201 -15.21 6.61 16.88
N THR A 202 -15.81 5.56 16.31
CA THR A 202 -15.55 4.16 16.69
C THR A 202 -14.08 3.80 16.46
N PHE A 203 -13.51 4.21 15.32
CA PHE A 203 -12.12 3.89 15.02
C PHE A 203 -11.15 4.58 15.97
N ILE A 204 -11.36 5.85 16.29
CA ILE A 204 -10.53 6.58 17.26
C ILE A 204 -10.59 5.92 18.64
N GLU A 205 -11.78 5.51 19.10
CA GLU A 205 -11.95 4.79 20.36
C GLU A 205 -11.14 3.48 20.37
N ASN A 206 -11.31 2.66 19.33
CA ASN A 206 -10.64 1.37 19.21
C ASN A 206 -9.13 1.51 19.04
N LEU A 207 -8.65 2.52 18.30
CA LEU A 207 -7.22 2.80 18.14
C LEU A 207 -6.58 3.28 19.45
N ARG A 208 -7.27 4.09 20.26
CA ARG A 208 -6.77 4.46 21.60
C ARG A 208 -6.62 3.24 22.50
N TYR A 209 -7.64 2.38 22.54
CA TYR A 209 -7.55 1.10 23.25
C TYR A 209 -6.39 0.24 22.72
N ALA A 210 -6.25 0.15 21.40
CA ALA A 210 -5.21 -0.65 20.78
C ALA A 210 -3.80 -0.14 21.11
N ALA A 211 -3.60 1.17 21.07
CA ALA A 211 -2.34 1.79 21.44
C ALA A 211 -1.94 1.45 22.87
N ASP A 212 -2.86 1.55 23.82
CA ASP A 212 -2.59 1.30 25.23
C ASP A 212 -2.26 -0.19 25.48
N LEU A 213 -2.93 -1.13 24.79
CA LEU A 213 -2.62 -2.56 24.84
C LEU A 213 -1.28 -2.90 24.19
N LEU A 214 -1.01 -2.36 22.99
CA LEU A 214 0.23 -2.61 22.25
C LEU A 214 1.46 -2.06 22.98
N ALA A 215 1.32 -0.93 23.67
CA ALA A 215 2.40 -0.35 24.47
C ALA A 215 2.85 -1.24 25.64
N GLN A 216 1.95 -2.07 26.20
CA GLN A 216 2.29 -3.01 27.27
C GLN A 216 3.20 -4.15 26.79
N GLU A 217 3.26 -4.38 25.49
CA GLU A 217 3.99 -5.49 24.86
C GLU A 217 5.09 -4.98 23.91
N ASP A 218 5.45 -3.70 24.00
CA ASP A 218 6.44 -3.03 23.14
C ASP A 218 6.14 -3.16 21.63
N MET A 219 4.85 -3.15 21.27
CA MET A 219 4.39 -3.28 19.89
C MET A 219 3.92 -1.96 19.28
N VAL A 220 3.98 -1.91 17.94
CA VAL A 220 3.49 -0.80 17.12
C VAL A 220 2.23 -1.22 16.39
N GLY A 221 1.20 -0.39 16.46
CA GLY A 221 -0.01 -0.54 15.65
C GLY A 221 0.14 0.21 14.34
N LEU A 222 -0.29 -0.39 13.24
CA LEU A 222 -0.30 0.24 11.92
C LEU A 222 -1.74 0.42 11.43
N VAL A 223 -2.01 1.55 10.77
CA VAL A 223 -3.25 1.75 10.01
C VAL A 223 -2.91 1.92 8.54
N GLU A 224 -3.60 1.18 7.68
CA GLU A 224 -3.33 1.16 6.25
C GLU A 224 -4.55 1.68 5.46
N PRO A 225 -4.40 2.76 4.68
CA PRO A 225 -5.40 3.13 3.70
C PRO A 225 -5.47 2.13 2.54
N ILE A 226 -6.64 1.52 2.32
CA ILE A 226 -6.87 0.60 1.19
C ILE A 226 -7.65 1.31 0.09
N ASN A 227 -7.20 1.20 -1.16
CA ASN A 227 -7.87 1.90 -2.25
C ASN A 227 -9.32 1.41 -2.45
N SER A 228 -10.23 2.36 -2.64
CA SER A 228 -11.65 2.10 -2.89
C SER A 228 -12.02 2.08 -4.37
N ARG A 229 -11.03 2.16 -5.28
CA ARG A 229 -11.27 2.15 -6.73
C ARG A 229 -11.28 0.73 -7.28
N ILE A 230 -10.34 -0.11 -6.85
CA ILE A 230 -10.19 -1.47 -7.40
C ILE A 230 -10.05 -2.55 -6.33
N THR A 231 -9.48 -2.24 -5.15
CA THR A 231 -9.27 -3.25 -4.11
C THR A 231 -10.53 -3.47 -3.30
N ASP A 232 -11.08 -2.43 -2.69
CA ASP A 232 -12.31 -2.57 -1.90
C ASP A 232 -13.13 -1.27 -1.86
N PRO A 233 -14.18 -1.15 -2.71
CA PRO A 233 -15.02 0.05 -2.75
C PRO A 233 -15.67 0.45 -1.43
N ARG A 234 -15.81 -0.49 -0.49
CA ARG A 234 -16.46 -0.25 0.80
C ARG A 234 -15.48 0.02 1.92
N TYR A 235 -14.17 -0.12 1.73
CA TYR A 235 -13.23 0.04 2.85
C TYR A 235 -13.26 1.47 3.43
N PHE A 236 -13.29 1.59 4.76
CA PHE A 236 -13.53 2.85 5.44
C PHE A 236 -12.35 3.82 5.30
N LEU A 237 -11.14 3.34 5.58
CA LEU A 237 -9.90 4.10 5.57
C LEU A 237 -9.25 3.99 4.18
N ASN A 238 -9.43 4.98 3.30
CA ASN A 238 -9.05 4.82 1.89
C ASN A 238 -8.11 5.89 1.33
N THR A 239 -7.64 6.83 2.14
CA THR A 239 -6.62 7.81 1.74
C THR A 239 -5.57 8.03 2.85
N PRO A 240 -4.31 8.34 2.51
CA PRO A 240 -3.29 8.72 3.49
C PRO A 240 -3.71 9.91 4.35
N GLN A 241 -4.38 10.91 3.77
CA GLN A 241 -4.87 12.11 4.47
C GLN A 241 -5.85 11.76 5.59
N GLN A 242 -6.80 10.87 5.29
CA GLN A 242 -7.77 10.39 6.28
C GLN A 242 -7.05 9.64 7.42
N ALA A 243 -6.10 8.77 7.10
CA ALA A 243 -5.35 8.03 8.11
C ALA A 243 -4.50 8.94 9.00
N VAL A 244 -3.81 9.92 8.43
CA VAL A 244 -3.04 10.91 9.20
C VAL A 244 -3.95 11.72 10.12
N ALA A 245 -5.07 12.23 9.62
CA ALA A 245 -6.02 12.98 10.44
C ALA A 245 -6.57 12.14 11.62
N ILE A 246 -6.80 10.84 11.41
CA ILE A 246 -7.22 9.92 12.48
C ILE A 246 -6.08 9.69 13.48
N LEU A 247 -4.85 9.41 13.02
CA LEU A 247 -3.69 9.22 13.89
C LEU A 247 -3.43 10.45 14.77
N GLU A 248 -3.56 11.65 14.22
CA GLU A 248 -3.46 12.92 14.97
C GLU A 248 -4.53 13.01 16.06
N LYS A 249 -5.80 12.69 15.75
CA LYS A 249 -6.90 12.68 16.74
C LYS A 249 -6.70 11.62 17.82
N VAL A 250 -6.10 10.47 17.47
CA VAL A 250 -5.78 9.42 18.44
C VAL A 250 -4.67 9.86 19.38
N GLY A 251 -3.64 10.53 18.85
CA GLY A 251 -2.57 11.13 19.64
C GLY A 251 -1.72 10.10 20.39
N ARG A 252 -1.35 9.00 19.73
CA ARG A 252 -0.54 7.92 20.31
C ARG A 252 0.70 7.63 19.46
N PRO A 253 1.92 7.73 20.00
CA PRO A 253 3.15 7.64 19.20
C PRO A 253 3.47 6.22 18.70
N ASN A 254 2.92 5.18 19.34
CA ASN A 254 3.06 3.78 18.93
C ASN A 254 1.99 3.34 17.91
N LEU A 255 1.18 4.27 17.40
CA LEU A 255 0.40 4.05 16.19
C LEU A 255 1.03 4.81 15.03
N LYS A 256 1.19 4.12 13.90
CA LYS A 256 1.87 4.64 12.72
C LYS A 256 1.06 4.36 11.45
N LEU A 257 1.40 5.09 10.39
CA LEU A 257 0.86 4.86 9.05
C LEU A 257 1.59 3.69 8.40
N GLN A 258 0.84 2.73 7.85
CA GLN A 258 1.35 1.82 6.83
C GLN A 258 0.99 2.40 5.47
N LEU A 259 2.03 2.76 4.70
CA LEU A 259 1.84 3.37 3.39
C LEU A 259 2.16 2.33 2.31
N ASP A 260 1.13 1.63 1.83
CA ASP A 260 1.23 0.86 0.59
C ASP A 260 1.20 1.82 -0.62
N ILE A 261 2.29 1.84 -1.38
CA ILE A 261 2.46 2.66 -2.58
C ILE A 261 1.41 2.32 -3.64
N PHE A 262 0.99 1.06 -3.75
CA PHE A 262 -0.06 0.66 -4.68
C PHE A 262 -1.39 1.34 -4.35
N HIS A 263 -1.79 1.31 -3.08
CA HIS A 263 -3.02 1.97 -2.63
C HIS A 263 -2.91 3.50 -2.74
N CYS A 264 -1.78 4.08 -2.35
CA CYS A 264 -1.54 5.52 -2.42
C CYS A 264 -1.56 6.04 -3.87
N GLN A 265 -0.88 5.37 -4.80
CA GLN A 265 -0.87 5.77 -6.21
C GLN A 265 -2.27 5.76 -6.80
N ILE A 266 -3.03 4.68 -6.54
CA ILE A 266 -4.36 4.53 -7.10
C ILE A 266 -5.31 5.60 -6.57
N MET A 267 -5.20 6.01 -5.31
CA MET A 267 -6.15 6.95 -4.68
C MET A 267 -5.76 8.41 -4.83
N ASP A 268 -4.48 8.72 -4.64
CA ASP A 268 -3.98 10.08 -4.44
C ASP A 268 -2.85 10.47 -5.40
N GLY A 269 -2.05 9.50 -5.84
CA GLY A 269 -0.87 9.77 -6.66
C GLY A 269 0.18 10.56 -5.87
N ASN A 270 0.82 11.53 -6.54
CA ASN A 270 1.74 12.51 -5.93
C ASN A 270 2.79 11.89 -4.97
N LEU A 271 3.30 10.70 -5.33
CA LEU A 271 4.06 9.85 -4.42
C LEU A 271 5.27 10.54 -3.80
N SER A 272 6.01 11.34 -4.56
CA SER A 272 7.21 12.00 -4.02
C SER A 272 6.88 12.94 -2.87
N ARG A 273 5.84 13.78 -3.03
CA ARG A 273 5.42 14.72 -1.99
C ARG A 273 4.73 14.01 -0.83
N ASN A 274 3.95 12.97 -1.11
CA ASN A 274 3.32 12.18 -0.06
C ASN A 274 4.36 11.44 0.79
N LEU A 275 5.40 10.88 0.18
CA LEU A 275 6.51 10.26 0.89
C LEU A 275 7.27 11.29 1.74
N GLU A 276 7.63 12.44 1.19
CA GLU A 276 8.26 13.54 1.94
C GLU A 276 7.40 13.98 3.14
N THR A 277 6.09 14.14 2.92
CA THR A 277 5.16 14.67 3.93
C THR A 277 4.90 13.66 5.05
N TYR A 278 4.65 12.39 4.70
CA TYR A 278 4.19 11.40 5.66
C TYR A 278 5.31 10.58 6.30
N LEU A 279 6.55 10.64 5.80
CA LEU A 279 7.68 9.86 6.32
C LEU A 279 7.79 9.84 7.86
N PRO A 280 7.63 10.97 8.59
CA PRO A 280 7.73 10.96 10.06
C PRO A 280 6.65 10.11 10.76
N LEU A 281 5.55 9.84 10.08
CA LEU A 281 4.41 9.06 10.56
C LEU A 281 4.42 7.61 10.08
N ILE A 282 5.22 7.29 9.05
CA ILE A 282 5.26 5.97 8.44
C ILE A 282 5.97 4.98 9.38
N GLY A 283 5.30 3.88 9.67
CA GLY A 283 5.85 2.74 10.41
C GLY A 283 6.22 1.55 9.52
N HIS A 284 5.67 1.50 8.31
CA HIS A 284 5.92 0.45 7.32
C HIS A 284 5.52 0.93 5.91
N ILE A 285 6.20 0.43 4.89
CA ILE A 285 5.91 0.71 3.47
C ILE A 285 5.71 -0.62 2.76
N GLN A 286 4.74 -0.69 1.87
CA GLN A 286 4.57 -1.82 0.95
C GLN A 286 4.58 -1.34 -0.50
N ILE A 287 4.91 -2.25 -1.41
CA ILE A 287 5.05 -1.97 -2.83
C ILE A 287 4.39 -3.04 -3.70
N ALA A 288 3.73 -2.57 -4.76
CA ALA A 288 3.34 -3.36 -5.92
C ALA A 288 3.17 -2.43 -7.13
N GLN A 289 3.36 -2.95 -8.34
CA GLN A 289 3.18 -2.18 -9.56
C GLN A 289 1.70 -1.87 -9.84
N VAL A 290 1.43 -0.68 -10.38
CA VAL A 290 0.08 -0.21 -10.72
C VAL A 290 -0.11 -0.29 -12.24
N PRO A 291 -1.28 -0.73 -12.74
CA PRO A 291 -2.48 -1.13 -11.99
C PRO A 291 -2.56 -2.62 -11.62
N GLY A 292 -1.63 -3.44 -12.11
CA GLY A 292 -1.76 -4.92 -12.05
C GLY A 292 -1.51 -5.57 -10.69
N ARG A 293 -0.95 -4.84 -9.71
CA ARG A 293 -0.47 -5.34 -8.42
C ARG A 293 0.53 -6.50 -8.55
N HIS A 294 1.45 -6.34 -9.50
CA HIS A 294 2.50 -7.30 -9.84
C HIS A 294 3.87 -6.80 -9.38
N GLU A 295 4.93 -7.50 -9.79
CA GLU A 295 6.33 -7.15 -9.50
C GLU A 295 6.62 -5.67 -9.81
N PRO A 296 7.46 -4.99 -9.01
CA PRO A 296 7.90 -3.62 -9.25
C PRO A 296 8.43 -3.33 -10.66
N ASP A 297 9.09 -4.28 -11.32
CA ASP A 297 9.62 -4.15 -12.69
C ASP A 297 8.65 -4.58 -13.79
N SER A 298 7.45 -5.06 -13.42
CA SER A 298 6.44 -5.41 -14.41
C SER A 298 5.91 -4.16 -15.15
N PRO A 299 5.35 -4.30 -16.38
CA PRO A 299 4.72 -3.18 -17.07
C PRO A 299 3.65 -2.49 -16.22
N GLY A 300 3.81 -1.18 -16.03
CA GLY A 300 2.93 -0.34 -15.22
C GLY A 300 3.35 1.11 -15.27
N GLU A 301 2.75 1.93 -14.41
CA GLU A 301 2.93 3.38 -14.41
C GLU A 301 3.99 3.89 -13.41
N LEU A 302 4.44 3.05 -12.46
CA LEU A 302 5.39 3.47 -11.43
C LEU A 302 6.84 3.15 -11.80
N ASN A 303 7.71 4.14 -11.62
CA ASN A 303 9.17 3.99 -11.71
C ASN A 303 9.75 3.67 -10.32
N PHE A 304 9.84 2.38 -9.98
CA PHE A 304 10.37 1.94 -8.69
C PHE A 304 11.84 2.27 -8.42
N PRO A 305 12.76 2.20 -9.40
CA PRO A 305 14.12 2.71 -9.20
C PRO A 305 14.15 4.13 -8.63
N TYR A 306 13.35 5.05 -9.19
CA TYR A 306 13.21 6.41 -8.66
C TYR A 306 12.61 6.43 -7.24
N ILE A 307 11.56 5.64 -6.98
CA ILE A 307 10.92 5.57 -5.65
C ILE A 307 11.91 5.06 -4.60
N PHE A 308 12.73 4.06 -4.94
CA PHE A 308 13.73 3.51 -4.03
C PHE A 308 14.80 4.54 -3.70
N GLU A 309 15.36 5.23 -4.70
CA GLU A 309 16.32 6.32 -4.50
C GLU A 309 15.73 7.46 -3.65
N LEU A 310 14.44 7.76 -3.84
CA LEU A 310 13.74 8.74 -3.01
C LEU A 310 13.68 8.27 -1.55
N LEU A 311 13.24 7.04 -1.28
CA LEU A 311 13.16 6.49 0.08
C LEU A 311 14.54 6.50 0.78
N GLU A 312 15.59 6.10 0.06
CA GLU A 312 16.97 6.15 0.54
C GLU A 312 17.40 7.60 0.85
N SER A 313 17.07 8.55 -0.03
CA SER A 313 17.40 9.97 0.15
C SER A 313 16.68 10.63 1.32
N LEU A 314 15.46 10.16 1.61
CA LEU A 314 14.66 10.58 2.74
C LEU A 314 15.10 9.90 4.05
N GLY A 315 16.01 8.91 3.98
CA GLY A 315 16.51 8.19 5.14
C GLY A 315 15.52 7.19 5.71
N TYR A 316 14.61 6.64 4.90
CA TYR A 316 13.72 5.57 5.34
C TYR A 316 14.53 4.35 5.78
N ASN A 317 14.38 3.97 7.04
CA ASN A 317 15.14 2.89 7.66
C ASN A 317 14.28 1.67 8.01
N GLY A 318 12.98 1.68 7.68
CA GLY A 318 12.06 0.57 7.93
C GLY A 318 12.26 -0.61 6.97
N TYR A 319 11.26 -1.48 6.87
CA TYR A 319 11.19 -2.51 5.83
C TYR A 319 10.26 -2.05 4.71
N VAL A 320 10.56 -2.49 3.49
CA VAL A 320 9.71 -2.35 2.31
C VAL A 320 9.11 -3.71 2.00
N GLY A 321 7.81 -3.87 2.26
CA GLY A 321 7.06 -5.09 2.05
C GLY A 321 6.72 -5.34 0.60
N CYS A 322 7.09 -6.52 0.11
CA CYS A 322 6.81 -6.97 -1.25
C CYS A 322 5.40 -7.60 -1.31
N GLU A 323 4.35 -6.77 -1.26
CA GLU A 323 2.95 -7.20 -1.28
C GLU A 323 2.32 -7.13 -2.68
N TYR A 324 2.71 -8.06 -3.54
CA TYR A 324 2.20 -8.17 -4.91
C TYR A 324 1.94 -9.62 -5.30
N THR A 325 1.08 -9.83 -6.30
CA THR A 325 0.87 -11.14 -6.93
C THR A 325 1.91 -11.37 -8.01
N PRO A 326 2.78 -12.39 -7.89
CA PRO A 326 3.71 -12.73 -8.96
C PRO A 326 2.99 -13.01 -10.29
N LYS A 327 3.54 -12.55 -11.42
CA LYS A 327 2.96 -12.85 -12.75
C LYS A 327 3.14 -14.30 -13.18
N GLY A 328 4.19 -14.94 -12.66
CA GLY A 328 4.56 -16.31 -12.97
C GLY A 328 5.20 -16.98 -11.76
N ASP A 329 6.29 -17.72 -11.98
CA ASP A 329 7.08 -18.27 -10.89
C ASP A 329 7.64 -17.14 -10.00
N THR A 330 7.48 -17.28 -8.68
CA THR A 330 7.89 -16.23 -7.73
C THR A 330 9.39 -15.97 -7.79
N VAL A 331 10.22 -17.02 -7.89
CA VAL A 331 11.68 -16.90 -7.82
C VAL A 331 12.24 -16.25 -9.08
N GLU A 332 11.72 -16.64 -10.24
CA GLU A 332 12.04 -16.01 -11.52
C GLU A 332 11.68 -14.52 -11.51
N GLY A 333 10.51 -14.18 -10.97
CA GLY A 333 10.00 -12.81 -10.84
C GLY A 333 10.78 -11.88 -9.88
N LEU A 334 11.72 -12.40 -9.08
CA LEU A 334 12.55 -11.58 -8.18
C LEU A 334 13.76 -10.91 -8.87
N GLY A 335 13.74 -10.78 -10.20
CA GLY A 335 14.79 -10.12 -10.99
C GLY A 335 15.04 -8.68 -10.54
N TRP A 336 13.98 -7.90 -10.33
CA TRP A 336 14.07 -6.51 -9.85
C TRP A 336 14.83 -6.37 -8.52
N LEU A 337 14.63 -7.32 -7.59
CA LEU A 337 15.23 -7.27 -6.27
C LEU A 337 16.72 -7.59 -6.33
N ARG A 338 17.11 -8.56 -7.17
CA ARG A 338 18.51 -8.85 -7.47
C ARG A 338 19.20 -7.65 -8.09
N SER A 339 18.60 -7.05 -9.12
CA SER A 339 19.10 -5.83 -9.77
C SER A 339 19.27 -4.68 -8.78
N TYR A 340 18.32 -4.50 -7.84
CA TYR A 340 18.45 -3.50 -6.78
C TYR A 340 19.68 -3.76 -5.91
N TRP A 341 19.85 -4.97 -5.37
CA TRP A 341 21.00 -5.32 -4.52
C TRP A 341 22.33 -5.17 -5.27
N GLU A 342 22.41 -5.64 -6.51
CA GLU A 342 23.59 -5.52 -7.35
C GLU A 342 23.97 -4.05 -7.59
N SER A 343 22.99 -3.19 -7.88
CA SER A 343 23.21 -1.74 -8.08
C SER A 343 23.73 -1.02 -6.83
N ARG A 344 23.62 -1.63 -5.64
CA ARG A 344 24.11 -1.12 -4.36
C ARG A 344 25.36 -1.87 -3.87
N GLY A 345 25.91 -2.78 -4.67
CA GLY A 345 27.07 -3.61 -4.28
C GLY A 345 26.77 -4.60 -3.15
N LEU A 346 25.50 -4.98 -2.98
CA LEU A 346 25.03 -5.88 -1.94
C LEU A 346 24.93 -7.32 -2.45
N GLN A 347 25.13 -8.27 -1.55
CA GLN A 347 24.74 -9.66 -1.76
C GLN A 347 23.22 -9.84 -1.55
N PRO A 348 22.62 -10.95 -2.03
CA PRO A 348 21.25 -11.30 -1.67
C PRO A 348 21.03 -11.20 -0.15
N GLY A 349 20.04 -10.40 0.26
CA GLY A 349 19.80 -10.04 1.66
C GLY A 349 20.34 -8.70 2.13
N GLY A 350 20.92 -7.91 1.23
CA GLY A 350 21.27 -6.53 1.51
C GLY A 350 22.53 -6.35 2.36
N THR A 351 23.38 -7.37 2.45
CA THR A 351 24.68 -7.28 3.13
C THR A 351 25.76 -6.79 2.15
N SER A 352 26.66 -5.91 2.61
CA SER A 352 27.78 -5.44 1.79
C SER A 352 28.63 -6.62 1.33
N LYS A 353 29.07 -6.61 0.07
CA LYS A 353 30.24 -7.41 -0.32
C LYS A 353 31.41 -6.94 0.54
N ALA A 354 31.89 -7.76 1.46
CA ALA A 354 33.14 -7.48 2.13
C ALA A 354 34.21 -7.40 1.03
N THR A 355 34.98 -6.31 1.01
CA THR A 355 36.22 -6.23 0.24
C THR A 355 37.16 -7.29 0.81
N GLU A 356 37.33 -8.40 0.07
CA GLU A 356 38.45 -9.33 0.27
C GLU A 356 39.80 -8.66 -0.05
#